data_AF-A0A7X3XVA9-F1
#
_entry.id   AF-A0A7X3XVA9-F1
#
_cell.length_a   1.000
_cell.length_b   1.000
_cell.length_c   1.000
_cell.angle_alpha   90.00
_cell.angle_beta   90.00
_cell.angle_gamma   90.00
#
_symmetry.space_group_name_H-M   'P 1'
#
loop_
_entity.id
_entity.type
_entity.pdbx_description
1 polymer ?
#
loop_
_entity_poly.entity_id
_entity_poly.type
_entity_poly.pdbx_seq_one_letter_code
_entity_poly.pdbx_strand_id
1 'polypeptide(L)'
;MASGNSRLTATALVALIAGCAVDPPVPRPPVWTDGDFGDWEGVAPLVVDPIGDVPAGSPVDLGGLAVRDDPRFLHFLIDLGHTVTVQGLRGSVELVLDVDADAAPSTGGSYGGVEGADLVVILTRQAEPEHDRHQTLLHNRPCRRSYSS
;
A
#
# COMPACT_ATOMS: atom_id res chain seq x y z
N MET A 1 -4.50 -24.71 26.24
CA MET A 1 -3.53 -24.15 25.28
C MET A 1 -4.32 -23.43 24.20
N ALA A 2 -4.47 -22.11 24.31
CA ALA A 2 -5.09 -21.26 23.30
C ALA A 2 -3.97 -20.45 22.65
N SER A 3 -3.64 -20.77 21.40
CA SER A 3 -2.71 -19.99 20.58
C SER A 3 -3.47 -18.75 20.10
N GLY A 4 -3.29 -17.64 20.81
CA GLY A 4 -3.73 -16.33 20.35
C GLY A 4 -2.84 -15.90 19.20
N ASN A 5 -3.34 -16.01 17.96
CA ASN A 5 -2.66 -15.44 16.80
C ASN A 5 -2.87 -13.92 16.82
N SER A 6 -2.05 -13.23 17.61
CA SER A 6 -1.97 -11.77 17.56
C SER A 6 -1.47 -11.36 16.19
N ARG A 7 -2.38 -10.88 15.34
CA ARG A 7 -2.02 -10.23 14.07
C ARG A 7 -1.33 -8.92 14.47
N LEU A 8 -0.02 -8.85 14.23
CA LEU A 8 0.74 -7.61 14.37
C LEU A 8 0.40 -6.76 13.14
N THR A 9 -0.46 -5.77 13.33
CA THR A 9 -0.76 -4.76 12.30
C THR A 9 0.10 -3.54 12.60
N ALA A 10 0.94 -3.14 11.65
CA ALA A 10 1.61 -1.84 11.68
C ALA A 10 0.72 -0.86 10.89
N THR A 11 0.20 0.16 11.58
CA THR A 11 -0.67 1.18 10.99
C THR A 11 0.09 2.50 11.00
N ALA A 12 0.36 3.04 9.81
CA ALA A 12 0.86 4.39 9.65
C ALA A 12 -0.31 5.33 9.38
N LEU A 13 -0.49 6.35 10.21
CA LEU A 13 -1.46 7.43 9.99
C LEU A 13 -0.74 8.60 9.34
N VAL A 14 -1.13 8.96 8.11
CA VAL A 14 -0.62 10.14 7.41
C VAL A 14 -1.80 11.06 7.10
N ALA A 15 -1.90 12.18 7.82
CA ALA A 15 -2.82 13.26 7.49
C ALA A 15 -2.10 14.29 6.61
N LEU A 16 -2.47 14.37 5.33
CA LEU A 16 -1.91 15.36 4.41
C LEU A 16 -2.68 16.68 4.53
N ILE A 17 -2.17 17.60 5.34
CA ILE A 17 -2.66 18.99 5.32
C ILE A 17 -1.93 19.70 4.17
N ALA A 18 -2.54 19.72 2.98
CA ALA A 18 -2.04 20.50 1.86
C ALA A 18 -2.24 22.00 2.12
N GLY A 19 -1.29 22.63 2.81
CA GLY A 19 -1.22 24.07 2.96
C GLY A 19 -0.88 24.73 1.62
N CYS A 20 -1.85 25.38 0.99
CA CYS A 20 -1.67 26.15 -0.24
C CYS A 20 -0.75 27.36 -0.03
N ALA A 21 0.56 27.20 -0.21
CA ALA A 21 1.49 28.31 -0.47
C ALA A 21 1.79 28.33 -1.97
N VAL A 22 1.17 29.27 -2.69
CA VAL A 22 1.33 29.43 -4.15
C VAL A 22 2.58 30.29 -4.41
N ASP A 23 3.75 29.67 -4.36
CA ASP A 23 4.85 30.13 -5.19
C ASP A 23 4.54 29.76 -6.66
N PRO A 24 4.95 30.56 -7.66
CA PRO A 24 4.77 30.16 -9.06
C PRO A 24 5.45 28.80 -9.27
N PRO A 25 4.75 27.80 -9.85
CA PRO A 25 5.31 26.47 -9.94
C PRO A 25 6.52 26.51 -10.87
N VAL A 26 7.71 26.34 -10.30
CA VAL A 26 8.87 25.89 -11.07
C VAL A 26 8.45 24.57 -11.73
N PRO A 27 8.55 24.41 -13.06
CA PRO A 27 8.20 23.16 -13.71
C PRO A 27 9.03 22.04 -13.07
N ARG A 28 8.38 21.18 -12.30
CA ARG A 28 9.03 20.02 -11.71
C ARG A 28 9.03 18.89 -12.73
N PRO A 29 10.15 18.16 -12.91
CA PRO A 29 10.18 17.02 -13.82
C PRO A 29 9.13 15.97 -13.37
N PRO A 30 8.49 15.26 -14.31
CA PRO A 30 7.53 14.21 -13.98
C PRO A 30 8.18 13.13 -13.12
N VAL A 31 7.37 12.50 -12.26
CA VAL A 31 7.77 11.33 -11.48
C VAL A 31 7.48 10.07 -12.30
N TRP A 32 8.44 9.15 -12.36
CA TRP A 32 8.30 7.90 -13.09
C TRP A 32 8.48 6.71 -12.16
N THR A 33 7.56 5.75 -12.20
CA THR A 33 7.70 4.48 -11.48
C THR A 33 8.52 3.50 -12.33
N ASP A 34 9.81 3.81 -12.55
CA ASP A 34 10.72 3.01 -13.38
C ASP A 34 11.87 2.35 -12.57
N GLY A 35 11.96 2.66 -11.28
CA GLY A 35 12.98 2.12 -10.38
C GLY A 35 14.26 2.95 -10.30
N ASP A 36 14.37 4.03 -11.06
CA ASP A 36 15.29 5.12 -10.78
C ASP A 36 14.64 6.07 -9.76
N PHE A 37 15.43 6.60 -8.84
CA PHE A 37 14.96 7.53 -7.79
C PHE A 37 15.51 8.95 -8.00
N GLY A 38 16.18 9.22 -9.13
CA GLY A 38 16.72 10.55 -9.42
C GLY A 38 15.66 11.66 -9.50
N ASP A 39 14.42 11.31 -9.85
CA ASP A 39 13.28 12.22 -9.78
C ASP A 39 12.89 12.61 -8.34
N TRP A 40 13.37 11.91 -7.31
CA TRP A 40 13.16 12.27 -5.91
C TRP A 40 14.30 13.08 -5.29
N GLU A 41 15.34 13.41 -6.06
CA GLU A 41 16.49 14.18 -5.56
C GLU A 41 16.04 15.56 -5.02
N GLY A 42 16.46 15.89 -3.79
CA GLY A 42 16.15 17.15 -3.13
C GLY A 42 14.73 17.24 -2.54
N VAL A 43 13.92 16.18 -2.67
CA VAL A 43 12.58 16.13 -2.06
C VAL A 43 12.73 15.69 -0.61
N ALA A 44 12.46 16.60 0.32
CA ALA A 44 12.46 16.26 1.74
C ALA A 44 11.25 15.37 2.08
N PRO A 45 11.40 14.38 2.99
CA PRO A 45 10.26 13.65 3.53
C PRO A 45 9.28 14.61 4.20
N LEU A 46 7.98 14.40 3.95
CA LEU A 46 6.90 15.09 4.65
C LEU A 46 6.81 14.60 6.10
N VAL A 47 7.02 13.30 6.31
CA VAL A 47 7.05 12.66 7.62
C VAL A 47 8.34 11.85 7.73
N VAL A 48 9.00 11.94 8.87
CA VAL A 48 10.16 11.11 9.24
C VAL A 48 9.75 10.30 10.45
N ASP A 49 10.02 9.00 10.40
CA ASP A 49 9.72 8.05 11.46
C ASP A 49 11.04 7.40 11.93
N PRO A 50 11.39 7.44 13.23
CA PRO A 50 12.68 6.94 13.69
C PRO A 50 12.84 5.43 13.54
N ILE A 51 13.81 5.00 12.74
CA ILE A 51 14.16 3.59 12.60
C ILE A 51 14.51 2.95 13.96
N GLY A 52 13.93 1.79 14.22
CA GLY A 52 14.15 0.95 15.39
C GLY A 52 13.23 1.26 16.57
N ASP A 53 12.19 2.07 16.37
CA ASP A 53 11.22 2.40 17.42
C ASP A 53 10.03 1.42 17.51
N VAL A 54 9.94 0.49 16.56
CA VAL A 54 8.94 -0.59 16.56
C VAL A 54 9.37 -1.80 17.41
N PRO A 55 8.41 -2.59 17.94
CA PRO A 55 8.71 -3.84 18.63
C PRO A 55 9.50 -4.84 17.77
N ALA A 56 10.35 -5.64 18.42
CA ALA A 56 11.09 -6.70 17.73
C ALA A 56 10.14 -7.69 17.04
N GLY A 57 10.34 -7.90 15.74
CA GLY A 57 9.52 -8.79 14.92
C GLY A 57 8.36 -8.12 14.19
N SER A 58 8.23 -6.78 14.28
CA SER A 58 7.35 -6.01 13.40
C SER A 58 7.68 -6.25 11.91
N PRO A 59 6.68 -6.35 11.03
CA PRO A 59 6.88 -6.69 9.62
C PRO A 59 7.51 -5.55 8.80
N VAL A 60 7.35 -4.30 9.27
CA VAL A 60 7.92 -3.07 8.71
C VAL A 60 8.27 -2.13 9.86
N ASP A 61 9.21 -1.23 9.60
CA ASP A 61 9.67 -0.16 10.49
C ASP A 61 9.82 1.08 9.60
N LEU A 62 8.82 1.95 9.57
CA LEU A 62 8.77 3.00 8.55
C LEU A 62 9.90 4.01 8.82
N GLY A 63 10.58 4.45 7.77
CA GLY A 63 11.61 5.49 7.88
C GLY A 63 11.08 6.88 7.56
N GLY A 64 10.04 6.94 6.72
CA GLY A 64 9.43 8.19 6.33
C GLY A 64 8.61 8.09 5.06
N LEU A 65 7.97 9.21 4.75
CA LEU A 65 7.16 9.38 3.55
C LEU A 65 7.53 10.70 2.88
N ALA A 66 7.93 10.64 1.61
CA ALA A 66 8.00 11.81 0.74
C ALA A 66 6.82 11.80 -0.23
N VAL A 67 6.34 13.00 -0.57
CA VAL A 67 5.18 13.19 -1.43
C VAL A 67 5.52 14.17 -2.53
N ARG A 68 5.12 13.82 -3.76
CA ARG A 68 5.16 14.72 -4.91
C ARG A 68 3.86 14.64 -5.66
N ASP A 69 3.40 15.76 -6.18
CA ASP A 69 2.20 15.85 -7.00
C ASP A 69 2.53 16.36 -8.41
N ASP A 70 1.69 15.94 -9.36
CA ASP A 70 1.54 16.54 -10.67
C ASP A 70 0.04 16.79 -10.94
N PRO A 71 -0.35 17.45 -12.06
CA PRO A 71 -1.76 17.75 -12.34
C PRO A 71 -2.70 16.55 -12.44
N ARG A 72 -2.18 15.31 -12.42
CA ARG A 72 -2.95 14.07 -12.58
C ARG A 72 -2.78 13.10 -11.40
N PHE A 73 -1.62 13.10 -10.74
CA PHE A 73 -1.29 12.07 -9.76
C PHE A 73 -0.63 12.65 -8.51
N LEU A 74 -0.93 11.99 -7.40
CA LEU A 74 -0.15 12.07 -6.17
C LEU A 74 0.79 10.86 -6.14
N HIS A 75 2.07 11.13 -5.98
CA HIS A 75 3.15 10.14 -5.92
C HIS A 75 3.67 10.05 -4.49
N PHE A 76 3.88 8.82 -4.03
CA PHE A 76 4.40 8.52 -2.71
C PHE A 76 5.72 7.75 -2.83
N LEU A 77 6.73 8.20 -2.09
CA LEU A 77 7.93 7.42 -1.82
C LEU A 77 7.92 7.06 -0.33
N ILE A 78 7.74 5.78 -0.04
CA ILE A 78 7.61 5.25 1.32
C ILE A 78 8.88 4.46 1.64
N ASP A 79 9.58 4.87 2.69
CA ASP A 79 10.68 4.09 3.26
C ASP A 79 10.13 3.09 4.28
N LEU A 80 10.37 1.81 4.03
CA LEU A 80 9.94 0.70 4.89
C LEU A 80 11.01 0.29 5.92
N GLY A 81 12.11 1.04 6.01
CA GLY A 81 13.25 0.88 6.91
C GLY A 81 14.17 -0.29 6.58
N HIS A 82 13.67 -1.25 5.79
CA HIS A 82 14.43 -2.36 5.26
C HIS A 82 13.78 -2.91 3.99
N THR A 83 14.53 -3.71 3.24
CA THR A 83 13.99 -4.40 2.06
C THR A 83 12.96 -5.43 2.48
N VAL A 84 11.71 -5.24 2.05
CA VAL A 84 10.64 -6.22 2.21
C VAL A 84 10.22 -6.80 0.87
N THR A 85 9.84 -8.07 0.90
CA THR A 85 9.09 -8.70 -0.19
C THR A 85 7.67 -8.89 0.30
N VAL A 86 6.67 -8.52 -0.51
CA VAL A 86 5.25 -8.65 -0.14
C VAL A 86 4.90 -10.09 0.23
N GLN A 87 5.48 -11.09 -0.44
CA GLN A 87 5.32 -12.51 -0.09
C GLN A 87 5.99 -12.90 1.24
N GLY A 88 7.00 -12.15 1.68
CA GLY A 88 7.72 -12.33 2.93
C GLY A 88 7.03 -11.67 4.13
N LEU A 89 6.07 -10.76 3.90
CA LEU A 89 5.37 -10.05 4.97
C LEU A 89 4.67 -11.02 5.92
N ARG A 90 4.97 -10.88 7.20
CA ARG A 90 4.25 -11.54 8.30
C ARG A 90 3.12 -10.63 8.77
N GLY A 91 2.14 -10.39 7.90
CA GLY A 91 1.03 -9.47 8.17
C GLY A 91 0.61 -8.69 6.92
N SER A 92 0.01 -7.51 7.16
CA SER A 92 -0.31 -6.50 6.16
C SER A 92 0.50 -5.23 6.41
N VAL A 93 0.79 -4.49 5.34
CA VAL A 93 1.06 -3.05 5.40
C VAL A 93 -0.17 -2.36 4.86
N GLU A 94 -0.74 -1.45 5.63
CA GLU A 94 -1.98 -0.73 5.29
C GLU A 94 -1.66 0.76 5.19
N LEU A 95 -1.83 1.32 4.00
CA LEU A 95 -1.78 2.75 3.76
C LEU A 95 -3.21 3.27 3.72
N VAL A 96 -3.57 4.07 4.72
CA VAL A 96 -4.89 4.70 4.85
C VAL A 96 -4.74 6.16 4.45
N LEU A 97 -5.46 6.57 3.43
CA LEU A 97 -5.39 7.91 2.86
C LEU A 97 -6.73 8.60 3.00
N ASP A 98 -6.68 9.75 3.67
CA ASP A 98 -7.69 10.79 3.64
C ASP A 98 -7.19 11.87 2.67
N VAL A 99 -7.89 12.07 1.55
CA VAL A 99 -7.41 12.91 0.43
C VAL A 99 -8.34 14.07 0.11
N ASP A 100 -9.40 14.26 0.89
CA ASP A 100 -10.15 15.49 0.86
C ASP A 100 -9.42 16.61 1.64
N ALA A 101 -9.80 17.86 1.36
CA ALA A 101 -9.15 19.02 1.93
C ALA A 101 -9.83 19.48 3.23
N ASP A 102 -10.92 18.85 3.62
CA ASP A 102 -11.69 19.16 4.81
C ASP A 102 -11.47 18.11 5.87
N ALA A 103 -10.90 18.52 7.01
CA ALA A 103 -10.75 17.67 8.19
C ALA A 103 -12.10 17.30 8.87
N ALA A 104 -13.21 17.31 8.12
CA ALA A 104 -14.53 16.99 8.61
C ALA A 104 -14.72 15.47 8.59
N PRO A 105 -14.94 14.80 9.74
CA PRO A 105 -15.13 13.36 9.80
C PRO A 105 -16.48 12.89 9.19
N SER A 106 -17.20 13.79 8.51
CA SER A 106 -18.51 13.54 7.94
C SER A 106 -18.48 12.92 6.54
N THR A 107 -17.32 12.92 5.88
CA THR A 107 -17.06 12.28 4.59
C THR A 107 -16.15 11.05 4.78
N GLY A 108 -16.03 10.19 3.76
CA GLY A 108 -15.18 9.00 3.83
C GLY A 108 -15.63 7.90 4.81
N GLY A 109 -14.72 6.96 5.08
CA GLY A 109 -14.91 5.83 5.99
C GLY A 109 -13.92 5.83 7.16
N SER A 110 -14.23 5.11 8.23
CA SER A 110 -13.30 4.95 9.36
C SER A 110 -12.49 3.67 9.21
N TYR A 111 -11.15 3.79 9.15
CA TYR A 111 -10.26 2.64 9.04
C TYR A 111 -8.96 2.87 9.81
N GLY A 112 -8.49 1.88 10.58
CA GLY A 112 -7.20 1.98 11.28
C GLY A 112 -7.07 3.15 12.27
N GLY A 113 -8.18 3.71 12.77
CA GLY A 113 -8.18 4.89 13.63
C GLY A 113 -8.17 6.22 12.88
N VAL A 114 -8.19 6.21 11.55
CA VAL A 114 -8.40 7.37 10.68
C VAL A 114 -9.89 7.50 10.41
N GLU A 115 -10.49 8.64 10.76
CA GLU A 115 -11.83 9.05 10.30
C GLU A 115 -11.66 9.87 9.03
N GLY A 116 -12.58 9.78 8.06
CA GLY A 116 -12.47 10.52 6.80
C GLY A 116 -11.83 9.75 5.64
N ALA A 117 -11.29 8.55 5.86
CA ALA A 117 -10.49 7.87 4.85
C ALA A 117 -11.25 7.57 3.54
N ASP A 118 -10.66 7.95 2.41
CA ASP A 118 -11.18 7.75 1.06
C ASP A 118 -10.62 6.48 0.39
N LEU A 119 -9.35 6.18 0.67
CA LEU A 119 -8.63 5.09 0.03
C LEU A 119 -7.80 4.30 1.03
N VAL A 120 -7.90 2.98 0.97
CA VAL A 120 -7.05 2.06 1.72
C VAL A 120 -6.31 1.15 0.75
N VAL A 121 -4.98 1.22 0.75
CA VAL A 121 -4.12 0.29 0.01
C VAL A 121 -3.57 -0.74 0.99
N ILE A 122 -3.89 -2.00 0.74
CA ILE A 122 -3.49 -3.11 1.61
C ILE A 122 -2.49 -3.98 0.87
N LEU A 123 -1.25 -4.00 1.36
CA LEU A 123 -0.21 -4.92 0.90
C LEU A 123 -0.22 -6.14 1.81
N THR A 124 -0.58 -7.28 1.26
CA THR A 124 -0.59 -8.56 1.97
C THR A 124 0.12 -9.60 1.17
N ARG A 125 0.69 -10.59 1.87
CA ARG A 125 0.99 -11.87 1.22
C ARG A 125 -0.28 -12.37 0.54
N GLN A 126 -0.16 -12.78 -0.72
CA GLN A 126 -1.25 -13.50 -1.35
C GLN A 126 -1.44 -14.85 -0.65
N ALA A 127 -2.65 -15.12 -0.15
CA ALA A 127 -3.04 -16.52 0.08
C ALA A 127 -2.85 -17.27 -1.25
N GLU A 128 -2.46 -18.55 -1.23
CA GLU A 128 -2.16 -19.34 -2.43
C GLU A 128 -3.12 -18.98 -3.57
N PRO A 129 -2.62 -18.79 -4.80
CA PRO A 129 -3.47 -18.37 -5.91
C PRO A 129 -4.66 -19.31 -5.97
N GLU A 130 -5.86 -18.75 -5.87
CA GLU A 130 -7.07 -19.53 -6.08
C GLU A 130 -6.92 -20.14 -7.48
N HIS A 131 -6.69 -21.45 -7.52
CA HIS A 131 -6.61 -22.20 -8.78
C HIS A 131 -7.91 -21.89 -9.50
N ASP A 132 -7.84 -21.14 -10.59
CA ASP A 132 -8.98 -20.67 -11.34
C ASP A 132 -9.97 -21.82 -11.56
N ARG A 133 -11.08 -21.81 -10.80
CA ARG A 133 -12.08 -22.88 -10.82
C ARG A 133 -12.78 -22.96 -12.18
N HIS A 134 -12.50 -22.02 -13.09
CA HIS A 134 -12.95 -22.06 -14.47
C HIS A 134 -12.14 -23.02 -15.37
N GLN A 135 -10.95 -23.49 -14.96
CA GLN A 135 -10.25 -24.57 -15.70
C GLN A 135 -10.75 -25.99 -15.36
N THR A 136 -11.41 -26.17 -14.22
CA THR A 136 -11.96 -27.48 -13.79
C THR A 136 -13.15 -27.95 -14.64
N LEU A 137 -13.81 -27.03 -15.36
CA LEU A 137 -14.97 -27.37 -16.21
C LEU A 137 -14.60 -27.75 -17.66
N LEU A 138 -13.34 -27.57 -18.08
CA LEU A 138 -12.92 -27.87 -19.47
C LEU A 138 -12.11 -29.17 -19.61
N HIS A 139 -11.59 -29.73 -18.51
CA HIS A 139 -10.76 -30.95 -18.57
C HIS A 139 -11.52 -32.27 -18.35
N ASN A 140 -12.85 -32.26 -18.15
CA ASN A 140 -13.60 -33.45 -17.80
C ASN A 140 -14.75 -33.81 -18.76
N ARG A 141 -14.55 -33.62 -20.08
CA ARG A 141 -15.37 -34.31 -21.08
C ARG A 141 -14.60 -35.51 -21.63
N PRO A 142 -14.89 -36.75 -21.18
CA PRO A 142 -14.29 -37.93 -21.79
C PRO A 142 -14.73 -38.02 -23.25
N CYS A 143 -13.76 -38.01 -24.16
CA CYS A 143 -13.95 -38.32 -25.57
C CYS A 143 -14.38 -39.79 -25.66
N ARG A 144 -15.70 -40.06 -25.74
CA ARG A 144 -16.23 -41.43 -25.86
C ARG A 144 -15.98 -41.91 -27.30
N ARG A 145 -14.94 -42.71 -27.49
CA ARG A 145 -14.67 -43.44 -28.74
C ARG A 145 -15.48 -44.74 -28.68
N SER A 146 -16.63 -44.76 -29.34
CA SER A 146 -17.43 -45.98 -29.50
C SER A 146 -16.77 -46.85 -30.56
N TYR A 147 -16.26 -48.03 -30.19
CA TYR A 147 -16.00 -49.13 -31.12
C TYR A 147 -17.18 -50.10 -31.01
N SER A 148 -17.86 -50.33 -32.12
CA SER A 148 -18.89 -51.35 -32.30
C SER A 148 -18.24 -52.65 -32.79
N SER A 149 -18.53 -53.75 -32.10
CA SER A 149 -18.40 -55.12 -32.61
C SER A 149 -19.79 -55.72 -32.78
#